data_AF-A0A5M6CUR1-F1
#
_entry.id   AF-A0A5M6CUR1-F1
#
_cell.length_a   1.000
_cell.length_b   1.000
_cell.length_c   1.000
_cell.angle_alpha   90.00
_cell.angle_beta   90.00
_cell.angle_gamma   90.00
#
_symmetry.space_group_name_H-M   'P 1'
#
loop_
_entity.id
_entity.type
_entity.pdbx_description
1 polymer ?
#
loop_
_entity_poly.entity_id
_entity_poly.type
_entity_poly.pdbx_seq_one_letter_code
_entity_poly.pdbx_strand_id
1 'polypeptide(L)' 'MAAITLIILDQRRLKKGGTYPIKLRLTFNREQRYYKTPYNQSPDEFLKCMDAKQVGNSK' A
#
# COMPACT_ATOMS: atom_id res chain seq x y z
N MET A 1 8.09 21.58 2.63
CA MET A 1 6.83 20.78 2.58
C MET A 1 7.14 19.39 3.08
N ALA A 2 6.27 18.79 3.89
CA ALA A 2 6.42 17.42 4.33
C ALA A 2 6.11 16.45 3.18
N ALA A 3 6.84 15.33 3.09
CA ALA A 3 6.51 14.27 2.15
C ALA A 3 5.29 13.49 2.65
N ILE A 4 4.36 13.18 1.77
CA ILE A 4 3.18 12.36 2.08
C ILE A 4 3.41 10.98 1.49
N THR A 5 3.40 9.96 2.35
CA THR A 5 3.45 8.55 1.97
C THR A 5 2.08 7.92 2.09
N LEU A 6 1.67 7.13 1.09
CA LEU A 6 0.47 6.31 1.13
C LEU A 6 0.79 4.94 0.55
N ILE A 7 0.34 3.87 1.21
CA ILE A 7 0.39 2.52 0.66
C ILE A 7 -0.95 2.29 -0.07
N ILE A 8 -0.89 1.84 -1.32
CA ILE A 8 -2.07 1.61 -2.16
C ILE A 8 -2.05 0.22 -2.78
N LEU A 9 -3.24 -0.33 -3.00
CA LEU A 9 -3.43 -1.53 -3.80
C LEU A 9 -3.70 -1.14 -5.26
N ASP A 10 -2.85 -1.58 -6.19
CA ASP A 10 -3.03 -1.30 -7.62
C ASP A 10 -3.98 -2.31 -8.26
N GLN A 11 -5.27 -2.00 -8.21
CA GLN A 11 -6.35 -2.84 -8.75
C GLN A 11 -6.36 -2.92 -10.29
N ARG A 12 -5.51 -2.17 -11.00
CA ARG A 12 -5.47 -2.18 -12.46
C ARG A 12 -4.80 -3.44 -13.02
N ARG A 13 -3.99 -4.14 -12.20
CA ARG A 13 -3.22 -5.31 -12.62
C ARG A 13 -3.54 -6.50 -11.75
N LEU A 14 -4.52 -7.29 -12.20
CA LEU A 14 -4.81 -8.58 -11.62
C LEU A 14 -3.65 -9.55 -11.88
N LYS A 15 -3.10 -10.15 -10.81
CA LYS A 15 -2.13 -11.24 -10.91
C LYS A 15 -2.84 -12.60 -10.82
N LYS A 16 -2.13 -13.64 -11.25
CA LYS A 16 -2.59 -15.03 -11.10
C LYS A 16 -2.88 -15.29 -9.60
N GLY A 17 -4.08 -15.78 -9.30
CA GLY A 17 -4.54 -16.02 -7.94
C GLY A 17 -5.37 -14.90 -7.31
N GLY A 18 -5.91 -13.95 -8.09
CA GLY A 18 -6.87 -12.97 -7.57
C GLY A 18 -6.25 -11.83 -6.75
N THR A 19 -4.92 -11.70 -6.77
CA THR A 19 -4.18 -10.72 -5.99
C THR A 19 -3.78 -9.51 -6.83
N TYR A 20 -3.58 -8.39 -6.17
CA TYR A 20 -3.16 -7.12 -6.77
C TYR A 20 -1.84 -6.67 -6.16
N PRO A 21 -0.95 -6.04 -6.95
CA PRO A 21 0.32 -5.54 -6.43
C PRO A 21 0.11 -4.34 -5.51
N ILE A 22 0.84 -4.33 -4.40
CA ILE A 22 0.89 -3.18 -3.50
C ILE A 22 1.95 -2.19 -4.00
N LYS A 23 1.66 -0.90 -3.89
CA LYS A 23 2.58 0.18 -4.26
C LYS A 23 2.68 1.23 -3.16
N LEU A 24 3.88 1.79 -3.00
CA LEU A 24 4.09 2.97 -2.19
C LEU A 24 3.96 4.21 -3.07
N ARG A 25 2.95 5.04 -2.79
CA ARG A 25 2.78 6.36 -3.39
C ARG A 25 3.49 7.39 -2.52
N LEU A 26 4.45 8.09 -3.09
CA LEU A 26 5.17 9.20 -2.49
C LEU A 26 4.78 10.48 -3.22
N THR A 27 4.26 11.45 -2.47
CA THR A 27 3.96 12.78 -2.96
C THR A 27 4.93 13.78 -2.33
N PHE A 28 5.75 14.42 -3.16
CA PHE A 28 6.70 15.44 -2.75
C PHE A 28 6.83 16.50 -3.85
N ASN A 29 6.89 17.78 -3.49
CA ASN A 29 6.96 18.89 -4.46
C ASN A 29 5.91 18.84 -5.59
N ARG A 30 4.66 18.44 -5.25
CA ARG A 30 3.55 18.24 -6.21
C ARG A 30 3.81 17.16 -7.27
N GLU A 31 4.90 16.40 -7.15
CA GLU A 31 5.16 15.21 -7.93
C GLU A 31 4.65 13.97 -7.19
N GLN A 32 3.98 13.08 -7.91
CA GLN A 32 3.53 11.79 -7.40
C GLN A 32 4.35 10.68 -8.06
N ARG A 33 5.01 9.85 -7.25
CA ARG A 33 5.77 8.69 -7.72
C ARG A 33 5.26 7.41 -7.05
N TYR A 34 5.23 6.34 -7.83
CA TYR A 34 4.77 5.03 -7.38
C TYR A 34 5.91 4.03 -7.40
N TYR A 35 6.26 3.52 -6.22
CA TYR A 35 7.30 2.51 -6.06
C TYR A 35 6.64 1.13 -5.90
N LYS A 36 7.13 0.16 -6.67
CA LYS A 36 6.65 -1.23 -6.59
C LYS A 36 7.17 -1.86 -5.31
N THR A 37 6.34 -2.68 -4.68
CA THR A 37 6.77 -3.56 -3.58
C THR A 37 6.76 -5.02 -4.06
N PRO A 38 7.42 -5.95 -3.36
CA PRO A 38 7.35 -7.37 -3.68
C PRO A 38 6.01 -8.02 -3.32
N TYR A 39 5.14 -7.32 -2.59
CA TYR A 39 3.92 -7.86 -2.00
C TYR A 39 2.72 -7.74 -2.95
N ASN A 40 1.88 -8.77 -2.93
CA ASN A 40 0.58 -8.79 -3.60
C ASN A 40 -0.46 -9.30 -2.62
N GLN A 41 -1.64 -8.69 -2.60
CA GLN A 41 -2.71 -9.07 -1.70
C GLN A 41 -4.06 -8.97 -2.39
N SER A 42 -5.06 -9.65 -1.83
CA SER A 42 -6.46 -9.39 -2.19
C SER A 42 -6.93 -8.06 -1.57
N PRO A 43 -8.00 -7.45 -2.09
CA PRO A 43 -8.58 -6.25 -1.49
C PRO A 43 -8.97 -6.44 -0.02
N ASP A 44 -9.48 -7.62 0.34
CA ASP A 44 -9.95 -7.93 1.69
C ASP A 44 -8.78 -8.06 2.70
N GLU A 45 -7.69 -8.72 2.30
CA GLU A 45 -6.48 -8.81 3.12
C GLU A 45 -5.82 -7.44 3.30
N PHE A 46 -5.79 -6.65 2.23
CA PHE A 46 -5.25 -5.30 2.26
C PHE A 46 -6.02 -4.39 3.22
N LEU A 47 -7.35 -4.46 3.20
CA LEU A 47 -8.21 -3.71 4.12
C LEU A 47 -7.92 -4.09 5.57
N LYS A 48 -7.81 -5.39 5.88
CA LYS A 48 -7.44 -5.86 7.21
C LYS A 48 -6.07 -5.35 7.66
N CYS A 49 -5.08 -5.28 6.76
CA CYS A 49 -3.76 -4.74 7.08
C CYS A 49 -3.78 -3.22 7.33
N MET A 50 -4.63 -2.47 6.64
CA MET A 50 -4.78 -1.01 6.83
C MET A 50 -5.58 -0.68 8.09
N ASP A 51 -6.59 -1.47 8.40
CA ASP A 51 -7.46 -1.30 9.56
C ASP A 51 -6.87 -1.89 10.84
N ALA A 52 -5.80 -2.68 10.74
CA ALA A 52 -5.01 -3.14 11.88
C ALA A 52 -4.36 -1.95 12.57
N LYS A 53 -5.14 -1.29 13.42
CA LYS A 53 -4.71 -0.28 14.37
C LYS A 53 -3.50 -0.85 15.09
N GLN A 54 -2.33 -0.23 14.93
CA GLN A 54 -1.12 -0.69 15.58
C GLN A 54 -1.38 -0.75 17.09
N VAL A 55 -1.58 -1.94 17.63
CA VAL A 55 -1.49 -2.18 19.06
C VAL A 55 -0.01 -2.14 19.34
N GLY A 56 0.49 -0.94 19.63
CA GLY A 56 1.89 -0.71 19.98
C GLY A 56 2.22 -1.52 21.21
N ASN A 57 2.82 -2.70 21.03
CA ASN A 57 3.34 -3.47 22.14
C ASN A 57 4.69 -2.84 22.50
N SER A 58 4.62 -1.77 23.30
CA SER A 58 5.78 -1.19 23.96
C SER A 58 6.29 -2.23 24.96
N LYS A 59 7.36 -2.93 24.60
CA LYS A 59 8.19 -3.70 25.54
C LYS A 59 9.33 -2.83 26.04
#